data_AF-A0A0C3PBH5-F1
#
_entry.id   AF-A0A0C3PBH5-F1
#
_cell.length_a   1.000
_cell.length_b   1.000
_cell.length_c   1.000
_cell.angle_alpha   90.00
_cell.angle_beta   90.00
_cell.angle_gamma   90.00
#
_symmetry.space_group_name_H-M   'P 1'
#
loop_
_entity.id
_entity.type
_entity.pdbx_description
1 polymer ?
#
loop_
_entity_poly.entity_id
_entity_poly.type
_entity_poly.pdbx_seq_one_letter_code
_entity_poly.pdbx_strand_id
1 'polypeptide(L)'
;YLRHRLDMICSPFFPCTMHLTDMLSACDAIVSRSAALWMLLPANACNWSSSDLDIYVSFNSQPQLYNLLRKHHYNIIHEGRTNRNDYSPSTIFTVTTFGNGRKNIDVIVSRTSSALSPIFQFHSTAVMNFFTADSLFCVYPSLTLHHRALINTASLRNRTFPPSHMQALLKYKSHRFQFISSLNDSGWLSLDFATVPH
;
A
#
# COMPACT_ATOMS: atom_id res chain seq x y z
N TYR A 1 -8.30 8.33 19.50
CA TYR A 1 -7.95 8.73 18.13
C TYR A 1 -7.69 7.54 17.21
N LEU A 2 -6.62 6.76 17.41
CA LEU A 2 -6.25 5.66 16.49
C LEU A 2 -7.32 4.57 16.34
N ARG A 3 -7.96 4.14 17.44
CA ARG A 3 -9.07 3.16 17.39
C ARG A 3 -10.22 3.62 16.49
N HIS A 4 -10.70 4.85 16.70
CA HIS A 4 -11.74 5.45 15.87
C HIS A 4 -11.37 5.45 14.37
N ARG A 5 -10.11 5.70 14.04
CA ARG A 5 -9.66 5.66 12.64
C ARG A 5 -9.58 4.26 12.07
N LEU A 6 -9.12 3.30 12.86
CA LEU A 6 -9.14 1.90 12.48
C LEU A 6 -10.59 1.44 12.21
N ASP A 7 -11.54 1.85 13.05
CA ASP A 7 -12.96 1.56 12.85
C ASP A 7 -13.50 2.19 11.55
N MET A 8 -13.11 3.42 11.23
CA MET A 8 -13.49 4.07 9.97
C MET A 8 -12.90 3.38 8.74
N ILE A 9 -11.66 2.89 8.81
CA ILE A 9 -11.06 2.09 7.73
C ILE A 9 -11.73 0.73 7.61
N CYS A 10 -12.07 0.09 8.73
CA CYS A 10 -12.51 -1.31 8.75
C CYS A 10 -14.01 -1.46 8.45
N SER A 11 -14.86 -0.57 8.96
CA SER A 11 -16.32 -0.66 8.86
C SER A 11 -16.89 -0.83 7.45
N PRO A 12 -16.28 -0.32 6.36
CA PRO A 12 -16.77 -0.61 5.02
C PRO A 12 -16.52 -2.07 4.59
N PHE A 13 -15.48 -2.72 5.12
CA PHE A 13 -15.02 -4.04 4.70
C PHE A 13 -15.53 -5.17 5.60
N PHE A 14 -15.63 -4.90 6.91
CA PHE A 14 -16.03 -5.90 7.90
C PHE A 14 -17.04 -5.30 8.89
N PRO A 15 -18.00 -6.11 9.40
CA PRO A 15 -18.96 -5.66 10.42
C PRO A 15 -18.31 -5.20 11.74
N CYS A 16 -17.12 -5.71 12.04
CA CYS A 16 -16.41 -5.44 13.28
C CYS A 16 -14.91 -5.36 13.02
N THR A 17 -14.24 -4.39 13.65
CA THR A 17 -12.80 -4.17 13.55
C THR A 17 -11.98 -5.39 13.97
N MET A 18 -12.51 -6.20 14.91
CA MET A 18 -11.87 -7.43 15.37
C MET A 18 -11.63 -8.41 14.22
N HIS A 19 -12.52 -8.49 13.22
CA HIS A 19 -12.33 -9.40 12.09
C HIS A 19 -11.06 -9.08 11.30
N LEU A 20 -10.75 -7.79 11.10
CA LEU A 20 -9.52 -7.40 10.44
C LEU A 20 -8.31 -7.68 11.33
N THR A 21 -8.33 -7.23 12.60
CA THR A 21 -7.18 -7.39 13.49
C THR A 21 -6.85 -8.86 13.78
N ASP A 22 -7.87 -9.71 13.90
CA ASP A 22 -7.70 -11.16 14.08
C ASP A 22 -7.06 -11.79 12.84
N MET A 23 -7.45 -11.39 11.64
CA MET A 23 -6.80 -11.84 10.40
C MET A 23 -5.35 -11.38 10.31
N LEU A 24 -5.07 -10.12 10.66
CA LEU A 24 -3.71 -9.58 10.64
C LEU A 24 -2.81 -10.34 11.62
N SER A 25 -3.30 -10.57 12.84
CA SER A 25 -2.60 -11.32 13.89
C SER A 25 -2.38 -12.78 13.50
N ALA A 26 -3.43 -13.47 13.03
CA ALA A 26 -3.36 -14.90 12.73
C ALA A 26 -2.46 -15.22 11.53
N CYS A 27 -2.23 -14.27 10.63
CA CYS A 27 -1.48 -14.49 9.39
C CYS A 27 -0.14 -13.75 9.32
N ASP A 28 0.29 -13.08 10.39
CA ASP A 28 1.42 -12.14 10.36
C ASP A 28 1.31 -11.15 9.19
N ALA A 29 0.08 -10.70 8.93
CA ALA A 29 -0.25 -9.84 7.82
C ALA A 29 -0.28 -8.37 8.27
N ILE A 30 -0.11 -7.46 7.31
CA ILE A 30 -0.14 -6.02 7.54
C ILE A 30 -1.09 -5.32 6.57
N VAL A 31 -1.52 -4.12 6.91
CA VAL A 31 -2.19 -3.20 5.99
C VAL A 31 -1.25 -2.05 5.66
N SER A 32 -1.18 -1.63 4.40
CA SER A 32 -0.30 -0.54 3.96
C SER A 32 -1.02 0.46 3.03
N ARG A 33 -0.26 1.26 2.28
CA ARG A 33 -0.72 2.24 1.29
C ARG A 33 -1.68 3.28 1.87
N SER A 34 -2.78 3.59 1.17
CA SER A 34 -3.66 4.70 1.54
C SER A 34 -4.33 4.50 2.89
N ALA A 35 -4.65 3.25 3.27
CA ALA A 35 -5.23 2.95 4.57
C ALA A 35 -4.25 3.27 5.71
N ALA A 36 -3.00 2.79 5.61
CA ALA A 36 -1.98 3.08 6.62
C ALA A 36 -1.58 4.57 6.65
N LEU A 37 -1.49 5.21 5.48
CA LEU A 37 -1.22 6.64 5.41
C LEU A 37 -2.34 7.47 6.07
N TRP A 38 -3.58 7.11 5.81
CA TRP A 38 -4.74 7.78 6.39
C TRP A 38 -4.81 7.59 7.90
N MET A 39 -4.37 6.45 8.45
CA MET A 39 -4.21 6.27 9.91
C MET A 39 -3.24 7.28 10.52
N LEU A 40 -2.12 7.55 9.85
CA LEU A 40 -1.02 8.39 10.35
C LEU A 40 -1.31 9.90 10.29
N LEU A 41 -1.87 10.37 9.18
CA LEU A 41 -2.00 11.81 8.93
C LEU A 41 -3.13 12.44 9.76
N PRO A 42 -2.95 13.56 10.46
CA PRO A 42 -4.01 14.22 11.23
C PRO A 42 -5.36 14.36 10.50
N ALA A 43 -6.49 14.31 11.23
CA ALA A 43 -7.82 14.29 10.61
C ALA A 43 -8.11 15.55 9.78
N ASN A 44 -7.62 16.70 10.22
CA ASN A 44 -7.68 17.97 9.50
C ASN A 44 -6.75 18.05 8.28
N ALA A 45 -5.81 17.12 8.13
CA ALA A 45 -4.93 17.03 6.98
C ALA A 45 -5.47 16.11 5.87
N CYS A 46 -6.47 15.28 6.17
CA CYS A 46 -7.10 14.37 5.21
C CYS A 46 -8.44 14.93 4.74
N ASN A 47 -8.47 15.55 3.56
CA ASN A 47 -9.72 15.84 2.82
C ASN A 47 -10.16 14.66 1.92
N TRP A 48 -9.56 13.50 2.13
CA TRP A 48 -9.77 12.26 1.37
C TRP A 48 -9.95 11.09 2.35
N SER A 49 -10.54 10.00 1.87
CA SER A 49 -10.68 8.73 2.59
C SER A 49 -10.04 7.59 1.82
N SER A 50 -9.59 6.54 2.51
CA SER A 50 -9.15 5.32 1.83
C SER A 50 -10.38 4.54 1.38
N SER A 51 -10.58 4.41 0.07
CA SER A 51 -11.63 3.55 -0.51
C SER A 51 -11.21 2.08 -0.57
N ASP A 52 -9.90 1.85 -0.50
CA ASP A 52 -9.25 0.57 -0.80
C ASP A 52 -8.59 0.02 0.47
N LEU A 53 -8.56 -1.31 0.59
CA LEU A 53 -7.86 -2.03 1.65
C LEU A 53 -6.84 -2.98 1.01
N ASP A 54 -5.56 -2.65 1.16
CA ASP A 54 -4.43 -3.46 0.70
C ASP A 54 -3.85 -4.25 1.89
N ILE A 55 -3.99 -5.57 1.88
CA ILE A 55 -3.44 -6.48 2.89
C ILE A 55 -2.20 -7.16 2.32
N TYR A 56 -1.09 -7.13 3.05
CA TYR A 56 0.15 -7.81 2.69
C TYR A 56 0.35 -9.02 3.57
N VAL A 57 0.80 -10.12 2.96
CA VAL A 57 1.03 -11.39 3.66
C VAL A 57 2.28 -12.08 3.11
N SER A 58 2.96 -12.87 3.93
CA SER A 58 4.04 -13.74 3.44
C SER A 58 3.48 -14.86 2.55
N PHE A 59 4.33 -15.45 1.70
CA PHE A 59 3.93 -16.59 0.87
C PHE A 59 3.39 -17.76 1.71
N ASN A 60 4.00 -18.01 2.88
CA ASN A 60 3.64 -19.15 3.73
C ASN A 60 2.29 -18.95 4.44
N SER A 61 1.94 -17.73 4.81
CA SER A 61 0.68 -17.41 5.49
C SER A 61 -0.49 -17.15 4.53
N GLN A 62 -0.22 -17.08 3.23
CA GLN A 62 -1.21 -16.83 2.19
C GLN A 62 -2.43 -17.78 2.20
N PRO A 63 -2.26 -19.12 2.34
CA PRO A 63 -3.41 -20.03 2.36
C PRO A 63 -4.36 -19.76 3.52
N GLN A 64 -3.81 -19.41 4.69
CA GLN A 64 -4.60 -19.11 5.88
C GLN A 64 -5.40 -17.82 5.71
N LEU A 65 -4.76 -16.74 5.23
CA LEU A 65 -5.46 -15.47 4.99
C LEU A 65 -6.60 -15.64 3.97
N TYR A 66 -6.36 -16.41 2.90
CA TYR A 66 -7.37 -16.66 1.88
C TYR A 66 -8.58 -17.39 2.46
N ASN A 67 -8.34 -18.39 3.32
CA ASN A 67 -9.41 -19.12 4.00
C ASN A 67 -10.21 -18.22 4.96
N LEU A 68 -9.53 -17.32 5.69
CA LEU A 68 -10.21 -16.36 6.57
C LEU A 68 -11.07 -15.37 5.77
N LEU A 69 -10.56 -14.81 4.68
CA LEU A 69 -11.34 -13.93 3.80
C LEU A 69 -12.60 -14.63 3.26
N ARG A 70 -12.47 -15.89 2.81
CA ARG A 70 -13.62 -16.69 2.34
C ARG A 70 -14.68 -16.90 3.42
N LYS A 71 -14.29 -17.09 4.69
CA LYS A 71 -15.24 -17.16 5.82
C LYS A 71 -16.04 -15.87 6.00
N HIS A 72 -15.52 -14.73 5.55
CA HIS A 72 -16.21 -13.44 5.52
C HIS A 72 -16.83 -13.12 4.14
N HIS A 73 -17.10 -14.14 3.33
CA HIS A 73 -17.76 -14.04 2.02
C HIS A 73 -16.99 -13.23 0.96
N TYR A 74 -15.67 -13.07 1.14
CA TYR A 74 -14.79 -12.52 0.13
C TYR A 74 -14.32 -13.64 -0.80
N ASN A 75 -14.63 -13.50 -2.08
CA ASN A 75 -14.23 -14.43 -3.14
C ASN A 75 -13.20 -13.80 -4.06
N ILE A 76 -12.33 -14.60 -4.65
CA ILE A 76 -11.33 -14.10 -5.61
C ILE A 76 -12.09 -13.62 -6.86
N ILE A 77 -11.91 -12.35 -7.21
CA ILE A 77 -12.47 -11.74 -8.42
C ILE A 77 -11.41 -11.53 -9.50
N HIS A 78 -10.14 -11.37 -9.11
CA HIS A 78 -9.01 -11.24 -10.00
C HIS A 78 -7.74 -11.80 -9.38
N GLU A 79 -6.93 -12.51 -10.16
CA GLU A 79 -5.61 -12.98 -9.74
C GLU A 79 -4.56 -12.50 -10.74
N GLY A 80 -3.86 -11.43 -10.38
CA GLY A 80 -2.73 -10.89 -11.15
C GLY A 80 -1.44 -11.60 -10.77
N ARG A 81 -1.08 -12.66 -11.50
CA ARG A 81 0.25 -13.26 -11.36
C ARG A 81 1.29 -12.31 -11.94
N THR A 82 2.30 -11.94 -11.14
CA THR A 82 3.47 -11.25 -11.69
C THR A 82 4.25 -12.24 -12.55
N ASN A 83 4.51 -11.87 -13.81
CA ASN A 83 5.14 -12.74 -14.80
C ASN A 83 6.55 -13.14 -14.30
N ARG A 84 6.86 -14.44 -14.22
CA ARG A 84 8.10 -14.98 -13.62
C ARG A 84 9.39 -14.56 -14.35
N ASN A 85 9.29 -14.08 -15.58
CA ASN A 85 10.43 -13.97 -16.51
C ASN A 85 10.89 -12.54 -16.83
N ASP A 86 10.22 -11.50 -16.33
CA ASP A 86 10.69 -10.12 -16.50
C ASP A 86 11.49 -9.73 -15.27
N TYR A 87 12.82 -9.86 -15.34
CA TYR A 87 13.75 -9.45 -14.28
C TYR A 87 13.46 -8.02 -13.80
N SER A 88 12.67 -7.95 -12.74
CA SER A 88 12.53 -6.84 -11.81
C SER A 88 12.57 -7.50 -10.44
N PRO A 89 13.35 -7.02 -9.47
CA PRO A 89 13.54 -7.68 -8.17
C PRO A 89 12.29 -7.52 -7.28
N SER A 90 11.08 -7.52 -7.85
CA SER A 90 9.85 -7.40 -7.10
C SER A 90 9.76 -8.53 -6.09
N THR A 91 9.58 -8.15 -4.84
CA THR A 91 9.30 -9.07 -3.74
C THR A 91 7.81 -9.41 -3.68
N ILE A 92 6.99 -8.93 -4.63
CA ILE A 92 5.57 -9.28 -4.76
C ILE A 92 5.43 -10.55 -5.61
N PHE A 93 4.96 -11.63 -5.00
CA PHE A 93 4.65 -12.88 -5.67
C PHE A 93 3.39 -12.77 -6.54
N THR A 94 2.28 -12.37 -5.93
CA THR A 94 0.99 -12.18 -6.61
C THR A 94 0.23 -11.02 -6.00
N VAL A 95 -0.69 -10.45 -6.78
CA VAL A 95 -1.72 -9.54 -6.28
C VAL A 95 -3.06 -10.18 -6.60
N THR A 96 -3.84 -10.50 -5.56
CA THR A 96 -5.14 -11.14 -5.70
C THR A 96 -6.21 -10.23 -5.14
N THR A 97 -7.15 -9.83 -5.97
CA THR A 97 -8.29 -9.02 -5.54
C THR A 97 -9.42 -9.94 -5.10
N PHE A 98 -9.90 -9.72 -3.89
CA PHE A 98 -11.05 -10.36 -3.30
C PHE A 98 -12.24 -9.40 -3.28
N GLY A 99 -13.45 -9.88 -3.57
CA GLY A 99 -14.67 -9.09 -3.49
C GLY A 99 -15.82 -9.83 -2.82
N ASN A 100 -16.69 -9.09 -2.12
CA ASN A 100 -17.92 -9.60 -1.52
C ASN A 100 -19.19 -8.98 -2.15
N GLY A 101 -19.06 -8.37 -3.32
CA GLY A 101 -20.13 -7.63 -4.00
C GLY A 101 -20.35 -6.19 -3.49
N ARG A 102 -19.74 -5.80 -2.36
CA ARG A 102 -19.83 -4.43 -1.80
C ARG A 102 -18.49 -3.71 -1.80
N LYS A 103 -17.43 -4.41 -1.40
CA LYS A 103 -16.06 -3.91 -1.31
C LYS A 103 -15.07 -4.91 -1.84
N ASN A 104 -13.93 -4.38 -2.25
CA ASN A 104 -12.79 -5.15 -2.74
C ASN A 104 -11.60 -5.01 -1.80
N ILE A 105 -10.87 -6.09 -1.60
CA ILE A 105 -9.62 -6.15 -0.83
C ILE A 105 -8.55 -6.66 -1.77
N ASP A 106 -7.45 -5.92 -1.89
CA ASP A 106 -6.27 -6.40 -2.59
C ASP A 106 -5.37 -7.12 -1.60
N VAL A 107 -5.04 -8.38 -1.90
CA VAL A 107 -4.08 -9.18 -1.14
C VAL A 107 -2.78 -9.25 -1.91
N ILE A 108 -1.73 -8.66 -1.35
CA ILE A 108 -0.39 -8.63 -1.92
C ILE A 108 0.44 -9.69 -1.20
N VAL A 109 0.82 -10.72 -1.93
CA VAL A 109 1.60 -11.82 -1.38
C VAL A 109 3.07 -11.54 -1.59
N SER A 110 3.88 -11.52 -0.53
CA SER A 110 5.34 -11.43 -0.64
C SER A 110 5.94 -12.75 -1.09
N ARG A 111 6.98 -12.69 -1.93
CA ARG A 111 7.87 -13.81 -2.25
C ARG A 111 8.73 -14.24 -1.07
N THR A 112 8.93 -13.36 -0.09
CA THR A 112 9.80 -13.61 1.05
C THR A 112 9.01 -14.15 2.23
N SER A 113 9.71 -14.51 3.31
CA SER A 113 9.10 -14.83 4.60
C SER A 113 8.45 -13.63 5.29
N SER A 114 8.63 -12.40 4.80
CA SER A 114 8.10 -11.18 5.40
C SER A 114 7.05 -10.51 4.51
N ALA A 115 5.91 -10.15 5.11
CA ALA A 115 4.91 -9.29 4.47
C ALA A 115 5.44 -7.86 4.18
N LEU A 116 6.56 -7.47 4.80
CA LEU A 116 7.13 -6.12 4.70
C LEU A 116 7.95 -5.89 3.43
N SER A 117 8.52 -6.93 2.82
CA SER A 117 9.47 -6.74 1.71
C SER A 117 8.89 -5.92 0.54
N PRO A 118 7.61 -6.10 0.14
CA PRO A 118 7.00 -5.27 -0.90
C PRO A 118 6.91 -3.79 -0.56
N ILE A 119 6.81 -3.44 0.72
CA ILE A 119 6.59 -2.07 1.18
C ILE A 119 7.75 -1.17 0.79
N PHE A 120 8.98 -1.65 0.94
CA PHE A 120 10.18 -0.87 0.64
C PHE A 120 10.49 -0.74 -0.86
N GLN A 121 9.66 -1.35 -1.72
CA GLN A 121 9.79 -1.27 -3.18
C GLN A 121 8.79 -0.31 -3.82
N PHE A 122 7.96 0.36 -3.02
CA PHE A 122 7.05 1.37 -3.53
C PHE A 122 7.76 2.55 -4.17
N HIS A 123 7.08 3.19 -5.12
CA HIS A 123 7.56 4.32 -5.89
C HIS A 123 7.84 5.59 -5.06
N SER A 124 7.36 5.67 -3.81
CA SER A 124 7.68 6.78 -2.92
C SER A 124 7.55 6.43 -1.45
N THR A 125 8.22 7.21 -0.60
CA THR A 125 8.17 7.05 0.86
C THR A 125 6.81 7.40 1.48
N ALA A 126 5.91 8.08 0.74
CA ALA A 126 4.56 8.43 1.20
C ALA A 126 3.74 7.19 1.60
N VAL A 127 4.00 6.05 0.94
CA VAL A 127 3.24 4.81 1.10
C VAL A 127 4.03 3.68 1.74
N MET A 128 5.22 3.97 2.28
CA MET A 128 6.04 2.97 2.99
C MET A 128 5.62 2.80 4.45
N ASN A 129 4.35 3.12 4.76
CA ASN A 129 3.77 3.06 6.09
C ASN A 129 2.86 1.83 6.18
N PHE A 130 2.73 1.23 7.36
CA PHE A 130 1.90 0.06 7.54
C PHE A 130 1.41 -0.09 8.98
N PHE A 131 0.40 -0.92 9.20
CA PHE A 131 -0.02 -1.34 10.54
C PHE A 131 -0.25 -2.85 10.60
N THR A 132 0.05 -3.43 11.76
CA THR A 132 -0.27 -4.80 12.16
C THR A 132 -1.60 -4.81 12.94
N ALA A 133 -1.96 -5.95 13.53
CA ALA A 133 -3.13 -6.04 14.40
C ALA A 133 -3.11 -5.04 15.59
N ASP A 134 -1.93 -4.67 16.06
CA ASP A 134 -1.73 -3.96 17.33
C ASP A 134 -0.79 -2.74 17.24
N SER A 135 -0.07 -2.57 16.13
CA SER A 135 0.99 -1.57 16.01
C SER A 135 0.91 -0.79 14.70
N LEU A 136 1.28 0.49 14.73
CA LEU A 136 1.32 1.38 13.57
C LEU A 136 2.77 1.82 13.31
N PHE A 137 3.21 1.71 12.07
CA PHE A 137 4.58 1.98 11.65
C PHE A 137 4.63 3.06 10.58
N CYS A 138 5.48 4.05 10.83
CA CYS A 138 5.84 5.08 9.86
C CYS A 138 7.35 5.04 9.64
N VAL A 139 7.78 4.66 8.44
CA VAL A 139 9.22 4.50 8.15
C VAL A 139 9.91 5.85 8.04
N TYR A 140 9.20 6.89 7.58
CA TYR A 140 9.75 8.24 7.36
C TYR A 140 8.90 9.31 8.06
N PRO A 141 8.82 9.33 9.40
CA PRO A 141 7.88 10.18 10.14
C PRO A 141 8.08 11.67 9.88
N SER A 142 9.33 12.13 9.78
CA SER A 142 9.64 13.53 9.47
C SER A 142 9.13 13.94 8.09
N LEU A 143 9.13 13.05 7.10
CA LEU A 143 8.61 13.31 5.76
C LEU A 143 7.08 13.17 5.75
N THR A 144 6.56 12.02 6.15
CA THR A 144 5.14 11.68 6.09
C THR A 144 4.29 12.69 6.86
N LEU A 145 4.66 13.05 8.08
CA LEU A 145 3.86 13.97 8.91
C LEU A 145 3.89 15.42 8.39
N HIS A 146 4.90 15.79 7.59
CA HIS A 146 4.99 17.09 6.92
C HIS A 146 4.49 17.07 5.47
N HIS A 147 3.77 16.01 5.06
CA HIS A 147 3.30 15.83 3.67
C HIS A 147 4.42 15.94 2.65
N ARG A 148 5.58 15.38 2.98
CA ARG A 148 6.74 15.27 2.10
C ARG A 148 7.01 13.80 1.80
N ALA A 149 7.53 13.52 0.62
CA ALA A 149 7.95 12.18 0.25
C ALA A 149 9.16 12.22 -0.67
N LEU A 150 10.04 11.24 -0.53
CA LEU A 150 11.09 10.96 -1.50
C LEU A 150 10.55 9.99 -2.53
N ILE A 151 10.98 10.18 -3.77
CA ILE A 151 10.72 9.24 -4.84
C ILE A 151 11.74 8.11 -4.74
N ASN A 152 11.24 6.88 -4.79
CA ASN A 152 12.10 5.70 -4.78
C ASN A 152 12.64 5.45 -6.18
N THR A 153 13.87 5.87 -6.45
CA THR A 153 14.52 5.71 -7.75
C THR A 153 14.75 4.24 -8.12
N ALA A 154 14.77 3.32 -7.15
CA ALA A 154 14.84 1.88 -7.42
C ALA A 154 13.60 1.33 -8.15
N SER A 155 12.51 2.11 -8.18
CA SER A 155 11.29 1.77 -8.91
C SER A 155 11.24 2.33 -10.35
N LEU A 156 12.30 3.00 -10.81
CA LEU A 156 12.45 3.45 -12.20
C LEU A 156 12.79 2.26 -13.10
N ARG A 157 12.10 2.16 -14.25
CA ARG A 157 12.45 1.23 -15.33
C ARG A 157 12.90 2.06 -16.53
N ASN A 158 14.12 1.84 -17.04
CA ASN A 158 14.68 2.65 -18.12
C ASN A 158 14.63 4.17 -17.86
N ARG A 159 14.86 4.59 -16.60
CA ARG A 159 14.77 5.98 -16.12
C ARG A 159 13.37 6.63 -16.22
N THR A 160 12.33 5.85 -16.50
CA THR A 160 10.94 6.32 -16.49
C THR A 160 10.10 5.52 -15.50
N PHE A 161 8.97 6.10 -15.10
CA PHE A 161 7.98 5.41 -14.29
C PHE A 161 6.97 4.70 -15.19
N PRO A 162 6.57 3.46 -14.85
CA PRO A 162 5.38 2.86 -15.43
C PRO A 162 4.15 3.77 -15.25
N PRO A 163 3.17 3.77 -16.16
CA PRO A 163 1.97 4.60 -16.04
C PRO A 163 1.25 4.45 -14.69
N SER A 164 1.20 3.23 -14.14
CA SER A 164 0.61 2.95 -12.82
C SER A 164 1.36 3.63 -11.67
N HIS A 165 2.69 3.76 -11.74
CA HIS A 165 3.49 4.47 -10.74
C HIS A 165 3.28 5.98 -10.88
N MET A 166 3.15 6.50 -12.10
CA MET A 166 2.83 7.92 -12.33
C MET A 166 1.45 8.28 -11.78
N GLN A 167 0.43 7.47 -12.06
CA GLN A 167 -0.90 7.65 -11.50
C GLN A 167 -0.88 7.64 -9.97
N ALA A 168 -0.10 6.74 -9.36
CA ALA A 168 0.03 6.70 -7.92
C ALA A 168 0.72 7.97 -7.36
N LEU A 169 1.80 8.45 -8.00
CA LEU A 169 2.45 9.71 -7.62
C LEU A 169 1.49 10.91 -7.75
N LEU A 170 0.72 10.98 -8.83
CA LEU A 170 -0.31 12.02 -9.04
C LEU A 170 -1.43 11.94 -7.98
N LYS A 171 -1.88 10.73 -7.61
CA LYS A 171 -2.83 10.50 -6.50
C LYS A 171 -2.30 11.07 -5.19
N TYR A 172 -1.05 10.78 -4.81
CA TYR A 172 -0.52 11.30 -3.54
C TYR A 172 -0.20 12.80 -3.61
N LYS A 173 0.13 13.33 -4.78
CA LYS A 173 0.24 14.78 -5.01
C LYS A 173 -1.09 15.49 -4.80
N SER A 174 -2.22 14.92 -5.25
CA SER A 174 -3.56 15.47 -4.97
C SER A 174 -3.92 15.37 -3.48
N HIS A 175 -3.34 14.41 -2.75
CA HIS A 175 -3.36 14.34 -1.29
C HIS A 175 -2.37 15.30 -0.60
N ARG A 176 -1.90 16.33 -1.31
CA ARG A 176 -1.02 17.41 -0.84
C ARG A 176 0.42 16.99 -0.52
N PHE A 177 0.86 15.81 -0.96
CA PHE A 177 2.28 15.45 -0.82
C PHE A 177 3.16 16.27 -1.76
N GLN A 178 4.21 16.84 -1.19
CA GLN A 178 5.34 17.43 -1.90
C GLN A 178 6.41 16.35 -2.11
N PHE A 179 6.63 15.98 -3.36
CA PHE A 179 7.71 15.06 -3.71
C PHE A 179 9.02 15.82 -3.83
N ILE A 180 10.00 15.42 -3.03
CA ILE A 180 11.35 15.96 -3.07
C ILE A 180 12.15 15.03 -3.98
N SER A 181 12.71 15.58 -5.06
CA SER A 181 13.62 14.86 -5.93
C SER A 181 14.88 14.47 -5.16
N SER A 182 15.28 13.20 -5.21
CA SER A 182 16.59 12.78 -4.70
C SER A 182 17.70 13.21 -5.67
N LEU A 183 18.85 13.66 -5.14
CA LEU A 183 20.06 13.86 -5.95
C LEU A 183 20.44 12.54 -6.65
N ASN A 184 20.80 12.63 -7.93
CA ASN A 184 21.75 11.72 -8.55
C ASN A 184 23.00 12.52 -8.94
N ASP A 185 24.12 11.83 -9.17
CA ASP A 185 25.44 12.41 -9.46
C ASP A 185 25.51 13.26 -10.75
N SER A 186 24.38 13.48 -11.44
CA SER A 186 24.29 14.19 -12.72
C SER A 186 23.30 15.37 -12.74
N GLY A 187 22.81 15.82 -11.59
CA GLY A 187 21.90 16.97 -11.52
C GLY A 187 20.42 16.58 -11.66
N TRP A 188 19.60 17.35 -10.96
CA TRP A 188 18.18 17.14 -10.65
C TRP A 188 17.39 16.32 -11.70
N LEU A 189 16.80 15.20 -11.27
CA LEU A 189 15.56 14.72 -11.88
C LEU A 189 14.46 15.75 -11.57
N SER A 190 14.29 16.72 -12.46
CA SER A 190 13.06 17.50 -12.55
C SER A 190 11.97 16.56 -13.03
N LEU A 191 11.14 16.05 -12.13
CA LEU A 191 9.86 15.48 -12.53
C LEU A 191 8.94 16.63 -12.88
N ASP A 192 8.92 16.97 -14.16
CA ASP A 192 7.91 17.86 -14.68
C ASP A 192 6.59 17.08 -14.81
N PHE A 193 5.72 17.25 -13.83
CA PHE A 193 4.39 16.65 -13.85
C PHE A 193 3.51 17.24 -14.98
N ALA A 194 3.94 18.28 -15.69
CA ALA A 194 3.23 18.87 -16.82
C ALA A 194 3.36 18.08 -18.13
N THR A 195 4.31 17.15 -18.24
CA THR A 195 4.55 16.36 -19.47
C THR A 195 3.87 14.99 -19.46
N VAL A 196 3.02 14.69 -18.47
CA VAL A 196 2.32 13.40 -18.38
C VAL A 196 0.99 13.50 -19.13
N PRO A 197 0.77 12.75 -20.22
CA PRO A 197 -0.48 12.80 -20.97
C PRO A 197 -1.67 12.33 -20.11
N HIS A 198 -2.78 13.06 -20.23
CA HIS A 198 -4.06 12.81 -19.56
C HIS A 198 -4.74 11.51 -19.99
#